data_AF-A0A4U1EL96-F1
#
_entry.id   AF-A0A4U1EL96-F1
#
_cell.length_a   1.000
_cell.length_b   1.000
_cell.length_c   1.000
_cell.angle_alpha   90.00
_cell.angle_beta   90.00
_cell.angle_gamma   90.00
#
_symmetry.space_group_name_H-M   'P 1'
#
loop_
_entity.id
_entity.type
_entity.pdbx_description
1 polymer ?
#
loop_
_entity_poly.entity_id
_entity_poly.type
_entity_poly.pdbx_seq_one_letter_code
_entity_poly.pdbx_strand_id
1 'polypeptide(L)'
;IKPINERLREIKGCKMVIDVIKTQFPQLKKVIQFVCGNGLVCETVEEARHIAFNGPERRKDLMKTLRKEADLKQIQTLVQGTHTRLKYSQSELEIIKKKHLAAFYQEQSQLQSELLNIESQCTMLSEGIKERQRRIEEFEGKIHKVEDDIFQHFCEEIGVENIREFENRHVKRQQEIDQKRLEFEKQNTRLNVQLEYSRNQLKKKLNKINTLKETIQKGSEDIDNLKKAEENCLKIVDELMEKRQQLKDMVVTQNTNTEKVQAQIEEERKKFLTVDREVGKWQKKVVILQTSLEQKRLEKHNMLLDCKVQDIEIILLLGSLDDIIEVELGPEAESTQATMDIYEKEEAIEIDYSSLREDLKALESDKEIEAHLKLLRQQVASREDVLLRTAAPNLRAPENLKTVRDKFQEYTDENPEEPYLEGISYNCVAPGKRFMPMDNLSGGEKCVAALALLFAVSSYIKEQTQEQFQMIIISLKEELYCKADALIGIYPEHDDCMFSRVLTLDLSQYPDTEDRESSRRPARTQNAPVL
;
A
#
# COMPACT_ATOMS: atom_id res chain seq x y z
N ILE A 1 -12.12 31.88 -8.25
CA ILE A 1 -11.60 30.85 -7.32
C ILE A 1 -12.27 29.54 -7.73
N LYS A 2 -11.52 28.45 -7.92
CA LYS A 2 -12.13 27.15 -8.28
C LYS A 2 -13.05 26.70 -7.14
N PRO A 3 -14.28 26.22 -7.42
CA PRO A 3 -15.19 25.76 -6.38
C PRO A 3 -14.61 24.54 -5.67
N ILE A 4 -14.83 24.45 -4.35
CA ILE A 4 -14.44 23.29 -3.56
C ILE A 4 -15.33 22.12 -3.96
N ASN A 5 -14.72 20.96 -4.19
CA ASN A 5 -15.47 19.73 -4.45
C ASN A 5 -15.88 19.09 -3.12
N GLU A 6 -17.10 19.37 -2.68
CA GLU A 6 -17.67 18.89 -1.42
C GLU A 6 -17.67 17.36 -1.28
N ARG A 7 -17.69 16.61 -2.39
CA ARG A 7 -17.60 15.13 -2.38
C ARG A 7 -16.30 14.62 -1.77
N LEU A 8 -15.24 15.43 -1.75
CA LEU A 8 -13.96 15.06 -1.17
C LEU A 8 -13.99 15.01 0.36
N ARG A 9 -15.01 15.62 1.02
CA ARG A 9 -15.22 15.51 2.47
C ARG A 9 -15.85 14.18 2.90
N GLU A 10 -16.41 13.42 1.97
CA GLU A 10 -17.09 12.14 2.24
C GLU A 10 -16.11 10.95 2.27
N ILE A 11 -14.85 11.16 1.87
CA ILE A 11 -13.83 10.10 1.81
C ILE A 11 -13.34 9.77 3.23
N LYS A 12 -13.62 8.54 3.70
CA LYS A 12 -13.19 8.06 5.02
C LYS A 12 -11.66 7.97 5.10
N GLY A 13 -11.07 8.39 6.23
CA GLY A 13 -9.62 8.35 6.49
C GLY A 13 -8.84 9.59 6.02
N CYS A 14 -9.51 10.60 5.46
CA CYS A 14 -8.87 11.87 5.09
C CYS A 14 -9.76 13.07 5.38
N LYS A 15 -9.15 14.24 5.51
CA LYS A 15 -9.86 15.53 5.67
C LYS A 15 -9.36 16.52 4.64
N MET A 16 -10.19 17.45 4.20
CA MET A 16 -9.71 18.52 3.33
C MET A 16 -8.75 19.44 4.09
N VAL A 17 -7.67 19.85 3.43
CA VAL A 17 -6.66 20.76 4.00
C VAL A 17 -7.32 22.04 4.51
N ILE A 18 -8.33 22.55 3.80
CA ILE A 18 -9.08 23.75 4.20
C ILE A 18 -9.84 23.59 5.52
N ASP A 19 -10.25 22.37 5.89
CA ASP A 19 -11.03 22.11 7.10
C ASP A 19 -10.14 21.90 8.33
N VAL A 20 -8.86 21.57 8.11
CA VAL A 20 -7.85 21.44 9.17
C VAL A 20 -7.33 22.82 9.58
N ILE A 21 -7.34 23.78 8.66
CA ILE A 21 -6.87 25.14 8.90
C ILE A 21 -7.99 25.95 9.55
N LYS A 22 -7.90 26.14 10.87
CA LYS A 22 -8.81 27.03 11.62
C LYS A 22 -8.30 28.46 11.53
N THR A 23 -9.20 29.39 11.18
CA THR A 23 -8.86 30.79 10.91
C THR A 23 -9.77 31.67 11.74
N GLN A 24 -9.22 32.56 12.55
CA GLN A 24 -10.02 33.47 13.38
C GLN A 24 -10.55 34.68 12.57
N PHE A 25 -10.03 34.90 11.36
CA PHE A 25 -10.37 36.02 10.49
C PHE A 25 -11.16 35.55 9.26
N PRO A 26 -12.49 35.81 9.18
CA PRO A 26 -13.34 35.29 8.10
C PRO A 26 -12.95 35.76 6.70
N GLN A 27 -12.27 36.90 6.60
CA GLN A 27 -11.84 37.51 5.34
C GLN A 27 -10.75 36.69 4.63
N LEU A 28 -9.95 35.92 5.38
CA LEU A 28 -8.89 35.07 4.83
C LEU A 28 -9.41 33.73 4.30
N LYS A 29 -10.68 33.37 4.57
CA LYS A 29 -11.26 32.09 4.13
C LYS A 29 -11.21 31.92 2.60
N LYS A 30 -11.41 33.01 1.84
CA LYS A 30 -11.32 32.99 0.37
C LYS A 30 -9.87 32.81 -0.13
N VAL A 31 -8.90 33.37 0.59
CA VAL A 31 -7.47 33.22 0.29
C VAL A 31 -7.04 31.79 0.60
N ILE A 32 -7.49 31.24 1.73
CA ILE A 32 -7.18 29.87 2.15
C ILE A 32 -7.85 28.86 1.23
N GLN A 33 -9.08 29.11 0.77
CA GLN A 33 -9.69 28.33 -0.29
C GLN A 33 -8.89 28.36 -1.60
N PHE A 34 -8.34 29.52 -1.97
CA PHE A 34 -7.51 29.64 -3.15
C PHE A 34 -6.18 28.89 -3.01
N VAL A 35 -5.56 28.94 -1.83
CA VAL A 35 -4.27 28.29 -1.55
C VAL A 35 -4.39 26.79 -1.36
N CYS A 36 -5.39 26.33 -0.60
CA CYS A 36 -5.58 24.91 -0.28
C CYS A 36 -6.31 24.15 -1.38
N GLY A 37 -7.16 24.85 -2.16
CA GLY A 37 -7.94 24.26 -3.24
C GLY A 37 -8.70 23.01 -2.79
N ASN A 38 -8.54 21.92 -3.54
CA ASN A 38 -9.11 20.61 -3.24
C ASN A 38 -8.10 19.66 -2.58
N GLY A 39 -7.10 20.19 -1.85
CA GLY A 39 -6.10 19.38 -1.16
C GLY A 39 -6.68 18.53 -0.02
N LEU A 40 -6.12 17.34 0.17
CA LEU A 40 -6.49 16.37 1.20
C LEU A 40 -5.31 16.09 2.13
N VAL A 41 -5.59 15.90 3.42
CA VAL A 41 -4.66 15.48 4.48
C VAL A 41 -5.09 14.11 4.96
N CYS A 42 -4.13 13.20 5.13
CA CYS A 42 -4.33 11.85 5.66
C CYS A 42 -3.43 11.66 6.90
N GLU A 43 -3.82 10.75 7.80
CA GLU A 43 -3.08 10.48 9.03
C GLU A 43 -1.88 9.54 8.78
N THR A 44 -2.01 8.63 7.81
CA THR A 44 -0.97 7.65 7.49
C THR A 44 -0.55 7.71 6.01
N VAL A 45 0.70 7.34 5.74
CA VAL A 45 1.28 7.30 4.37
C VAL A 45 0.57 6.26 3.49
N GLU A 46 0.11 5.17 4.09
CA GLU A 46 -0.58 4.08 3.39
C GLU A 46 -1.95 4.53 2.87
N GLU A 47 -2.73 5.26 3.68
CA GLU A 47 -4.02 5.83 3.28
C GLU A 47 -3.88 6.91 2.21
N ALA A 48 -2.89 7.79 2.36
CA ALA A 48 -2.58 8.82 1.36
C ALA A 48 -2.24 8.19 0.00
N ARG A 49 -1.44 7.12 0.01
CA ARG A 49 -1.08 6.38 -1.21
C ARG A 49 -2.30 5.72 -1.85
N HIS A 50 -3.16 5.12 -1.05
CA HIS A 50 -4.36 4.47 -1.57
C HIS A 50 -5.32 5.47 -2.23
N ILE A 51 -5.60 6.61 -1.58
CA ILE A 51 -6.57 7.59 -2.09
C ILE A 51 -6.03 8.34 -3.32
N ALA A 52 -4.74 8.71 -3.32
CA ALA A 52 -4.12 9.47 -4.41
C ALA A 52 -3.92 8.64 -5.70
N PHE A 53 -3.64 7.35 -5.56
CA PHE A 53 -3.24 6.49 -6.69
C PHE A 53 -4.25 5.40 -7.05
N ASN A 54 -5.02 4.88 -6.09
CA ASN A 54 -6.01 3.82 -6.36
C ASN A 54 -7.45 4.36 -6.52
N GLY A 55 -7.65 5.67 -6.58
CA GLY A 55 -8.99 6.26 -6.80
C GLY A 55 -9.63 5.87 -8.16
N PRO A 56 -10.95 5.68 -8.23
CA PRO A 56 -11.65 5.21 -9.42
C PRO A 56 -11.68 6.21 -10.59
N GLU A 57 -11.61 7.52 -10.33
CA GLU A 57 -11.64 8.55 -11.39
C GLU A 57 -10.35 8.59 -12.22
N ARG A 58 -9.18 8.51 -11.56
CA ARG A 58 -7.88 8.60 -12.25
C ARG A 58 -7.59 7.39 -13.14
N ARG A 59 -8.05 6.19 -12.76
CA ARG A 59 -7.92 4.98 -13.60
C ARG A 59 -8.66 5.09 -14.93
N LYS A 60 -9.82 5.77 -14.97
CA LYS A 60 -10.59 5.94 -16.21
C LYS A 60 -9.89 6.83 -17.24
N ASP A 61 -9.25 7.91 -16.79
CA ASP A 61 -8.59 8.83 -17.71
C ASP A 61 -7.24 8.30 -18.21
N LEU A 62 -6.49 7.59 -17.36
CA LEU A 62 -5.27 6.88 -17.78
C LEU A 62 -5.56 5.81 -18.85
N MET A 63 -6.64 5.03 -18.70
CA MET A 63 -7.03 4.05 -19.71
C MET A 63 -7.42 4.68 -21.07
N LYS A 64 -8.03 5.87 -21.08
CA LYS A 64 -8.39 6.56 -22.33
C LYS A 64 -7.15 7.03 -23.10
N THR A 65 -6.13 7.51 -22.40
CA THR A 65 -4.88 7.98 -23.02
C THR A 65 -4.05 6.82 -23.54
N LEU A 66 -3.95 5.72 -22.77
CA LEU A 66 -3.28 4.47 -23.18
C LEU A 66 -3.87 3.87 -24.47
N ARG A 67 -5.20 3.88 -24.60
CA ARG A 67 -5.86 3.40 -25.83
C ARG A 67 -5.45 4.21 -27.07
N LYS A 68 -5.43 5.54 -26.95
CA LYS A 68 -5.07 6.42 -28.08
C LYS A 68 -3.62 6.23 -28.53
N GLU A 69 -2.70 5.95 -27.60
CA GLU A 69 -1.29 5.71 -27.94
C GLU A 69 -1.09 4.37 -28.65
N ALA A 70 -1.80 3.33 -28.22
CA ALA A 70 -1.80 2.02 -28.88
C ALA A 70 -2.34 2.10 -30.32
N ASP A 71 -3.45 2.82 -30.52
CA ASP A 71 -4.05 3.04 -31.84
C ASP A 71 -3.07 3.78 -32.78
N LEU A 72 -2.34 4.77 -32.27
CA LEU A 72 -1.37 5.55 -33.04
C LEU A 72 -0.18 4.69 -33.51
N LYS A 73 0.36 3.84 -32.62
CA LYS A 73 1.41 2.87 -32.99
C LYS A 73 0.93 1.88 -34.04
N GLN A 74 -0.30 1.40 -33.93
CA GLN A 74 -0.89 0.49 -34.91
C GLN A 74 -1.02 1.15 -36.30
N ILE A 75 -1.53 2.38 -36.37
CA ILE A 75 -1.66 3.13 -37.63
C ILE A 75 -0.27 3.38 -38.26
N GLN A 76 0.73 3.73 -37.46
CA GLN A 76 2.08 3.99 -37.96
C GLN A 76 2.71 2.74 -38.60
N THR A 77 2.48 1.57 -37.99
CA THR A 77 2.96 0.28 -38.52
C THR A 77 2.24 -0.09 -39.83
N LEU A 78 0.93 0.17 -39.92
CA LEU A 78 0.13 -0.05 -41.14
C LEU A 78 0.61 0.82 -42.31
N VAL A 79 0.90 2.11 -42.06
CA VAL A 79 1.41 3.04 -43.08
C VAL A 79 2.78 2.60 -43.61
N GLN A 80 3.67 2.13 -42.74
CA GLN A 80 4.98 1.63 -43.16
C GLN A 80 4.84 0.34 -44.01
N GLY A 81 3.92 -0.55 -43.64
CA GLY A 81 3.62 -1.76 -44.40
C GLY A 81 3.00 -1.47 -45.78
N THR A 82 2.08 -0.51 -45.90
CA THR A 82 1.51 -0.12 -47.21
C THR A 82 2.56 0.57 -48.09
N HIS A 83 3.39 1.44 -47.54
CA HIS A 83 4.47 2.11 -48.29
C HIS A 83 5.46 1.10 -48.89
N THR A 84 5.85 0.10 -48.10
CA THR A 84 6.77 -0.96 -48.56
C THR A 84 6.18 -1.76 -49.71
N ARG A 85 4.90 -2.15 -49.62
CA ARG A 85 4.20 -2.88 -50.71
C ARG A 85 4.12 -2.06 -51.99
N LEU A 86 3.80 -0.77 -51.88
CA LEU A 86 3.72 0.12 -53.05
C LEU A 86 5.06 0.17 -53.79
N LYS A 87 6.18 0.26 -53.06
CA LYS A 87 7.53 0.29 -53.64
C LYS A 87 7.85 -0.99 -54.43
N TYR A 88 7.51 -2.16 -53.88
CA TYR A 88 7.73 -3.43 -54.59
C TYR A 88 6.89 -3.51 -55.86
N SER A 89 5.58 -3.20 -55.79
CA SER A 89 4.71 -3.22 -56.97
C SER A 89 5.16 -2.24 -58.06
N GLN A 90 5.71 -1.08 -57.70
CA GLN A 90 6.30 -0.14 -58.66
C GLN A 90 7.53 -0.73 -59.35
N SER A 91 8.42 -1.39 -58.61
CA SER A 91 9.61 -2.02 -59.19
C SER A 91 9.27 -3.19 -60.13
N GLU A 92 8.28 -4.01 -59.78
CA GLU A 92 7.80 -5.10 -60.64
C GLU A 92 7.21 -4.58 -61.94
N LEU A 93 6.41 -3.50 -61.86
CA LEU A 93 5.81 -2.87 -63.04
C LEU A 93 6.88 -2.36 -64.02
N GLU A 94 7.99 -1.81 -63.53
CA GLU A 94 9.10 -1.40 -64.39
C GLU A 94 9.78 -2.58 -65.08
N ILE A 95 10.01 -3.69 -64.35
CA ILE A 95 10.63 -4.90 -64.91
C ILE A 95 9.75 -5.49 -66.01
N ILE A 96 8.44 -5.58 -65.78
CA ILE A 96 7.48 -6.09 -66.76
C ILE A 96 7.50 -5.25 -68.03
N LYS A 97 7.43 -3.92 -67.89
CA LYS A 97 7.42 -3.00 -69.04
C LYS A 97 8.71 -3.05 -69.84
N LYS A 98 9.87 -3.00 -69.18
CA LYS A 98 11.15 -2.86 -69.87
C LYS A 98 11.71 -4.18 -70.39
N LYS A 99 11.55 -5.27 -69.64
CA LYS A 99 12.24 -6.54 -69.93
C LYS A 99 11.32 -7.56 -70.59
N HIS A 100 10.20 -7.89 -69.94
CA HIS A 100 9.33 -8.97 -70.41
C HIS A 100 8.63 -8.60 -71.72
N LEU A 101 8.08 -7.39 -71.80
CA LEU A 101 7.36 -6.93 -72.97
C LEU A 101 8.25 -6.85 -74.23
N ALA A 102 9.50 -6.39 -74.06
CA ALA A 102 10.47 -6.36 -75.15
C ALA A 102 10.86 -7.77 -75.63
N ALA A 103 11.05 -8.72 -74.71
CA ALA A 103 11.37 -10.10 -75.06
C ALA A 103 10.22 -10.77 -75.83
N PHE A 104 8.97 -10.57 -75.41
CA PHE A 104 7.80 -11.13 -76.10
C PHE A 104 7.63 -10.59 -77.53
N TYR A 105 7.92 -9.30 -77.77
CA TYR A 105 7.88 -8.78 -79.14
C TYR A 105 8.95 -9.39 -80.05
N GLN A 106 10.16 -9.66 -79.52
CA GLN A 106 11.20 -10.34 -80.29
C GLN A 106 10.80 -11.78 -80.62
N GLU A 107 10.26 -12.51 -79.65
CA GLU A 107 9.80 -13.89 -79.83
C GLU A 107 8.66 -13.98 -80.84
N GLN A 108 7.69 -13.06 -80.78
CA GLN A 108 6.60 -12.98 -81.76
C GLN A 108 7.13 -12.82 -83.20
N SER A 109 8.13 -11.95 -83.39
CA SER A 109 8.73 -11.73 -84.71
C SER A 109 9.49 -12.96 -85.21
N GLN A 110 10.18 -13.68 -84.32
CA GLN A 110 10.88 -14.92 -84.68
C GLN A 110 9.88 -16.01 -85.10
N LEU A 111 8.85 -16.26 -84.28
CA LEU A 111 7.84 -17.27 -84.58
C LEU A 111 7.09 -17.00 -85.89
N GLN A 112 6.82 -15.73 -86.22
CA GLN A 112 6.22 -15.37 -87.51
C GLN A 112 7.12 -15.71 -88.70
N SER A 113 8.43 -15.52 -88.58
CA SER A 113 9.39 -15.89 -89.63
C SER A 113 9.52 -17.41 -89.80
N GLU A 114 9.49 -18.16 -88.71
CA GLU A 114 9.50 -19.63 -88.74
C GLU A 114 8.22 -20.18 -89.39
N LEU A 115 7.06 -19.61 -89.09
CA LEU A 115 5.79 -20.03 -89.67
C LEU A 115 5.78 -19.87 -91.19
N LEU A 116 6.27 -18.74 -91.72
CA LEU A 116 6.39 -18.53 -93.17
C LEU A 116 7.33 -19.54 -93.84
N ASN A 117 8.43 -19.89 -93.17
CA ASN A 117 9.36 -20.90 -93.68
C ASN A 117 8.69 -22.29 -93.72
N ILE A 118 7.98 -22.67 -92.66
CA ILE A 118 7.25 -23.94 -92.58
C ILE A 118 6.14 -24.00 -93.65
N GLU A 119 5.40 -22.91 -93.87
CA GLU A 119 4.41 -22.83 -94.93
C GLU A 119 5.02 -23.09 -96.32
N SER A 120 6.17 -22.48 -96.60
CA SER A 120 6.91 -22.74 -97.85
C SER A 120 7.42 -24.18 -97.96
N GLN A 121 7.76 -24.84 -96.86
CA GLN A 121 8.16 -26.25 -96.88
C GLN A 121 6.96 -27.17 -97.12
N CYS A 122 5.82 -26.87 -96.50
CA CYS A 122 4.56 -27.59 -96.69
C CYS A 122 4.08 -27.54 -98.13
N THR A 123 4.22 -26.40 -98.82
CA THR A 123 3.84 -26.29 -100.24
C THR A 123 4.71 -27.17 -101.13
N MET A 124 6.04 -27.11 -100.97
CA MET A 124 6.97 -27.96 -101.74
C MET A 124 6.73 -29.45 -101.49
N LEU A 125 6.53 -29.86 -100.23
CA LEU A 125 6.23 -31.25 -99.90
C LEU A 125 4.89 -31.71 -100.47
N SER A 126 3.88 -30.84 -100.45
CA SER A 126 2.55 -31.15 -101.01
C SER A 126 2.63 -31.38 -102.52
N GLU A 127 3.42 -30.59 -103.25
CA GLU A 127 3.68 -30.81 -104.67
C GLU A 127 4.42 -32.14 -104.91
N GLY A 128 5.42 -32.45 -104.09
CA GLY A 128 6.12 -33.74 -104.13
C GLY A 128 5.20 -34.94 -103.85
N ILE A 129 4.26 -34.80 -102.92
CA ILE A 129 3.25 -35.83 -102.62
C ILE A 129 2.32 -36.04 -103.82
N LYS A 130 1.84 -34.97 -104.47
CA LYS A 130 0.98 -35.07 -105.66
C LYS A 130 1.68 -35.82 -106.79
N GLU A 131 2.96 -35.53 -107.01
CA GLU A 131 3.74 -36.22 -108.05
C GLU A 131 3.93 -37.71 -107.74
N ARG A 132 4.19 -38.06 -106.47
CA ARG A 132 4.27 -39.46 -106.05
C ARG A 132 2.93 -40.18 -106.15
N GLN A 133 1.84 -39.51 -105.79
CA GLN A 133 0.48 -40.05 -105.89
C GLN A 133 0.16 -40.45 -107.34
N ARG A 134 0.49 -39.59 -108.31
CA ARG A 134 0.33 -39.88 -109.74
C ARG A 134 1.10 -41.12 -110.18
N ARG A 135 2.31 -41.33 -109.66
CA ARG A 135 3.09 -42.55 -109.97
C ARG A 135 2.49 -43.80 -109.34
N ILE A 136 1.96 -43.68 -108.12
CA ILE A 136 1.28 -44.77 -107.43
C ILE A 136 0.06 -45.20 -108.25
N GLU A 137 -0.77 -44.26 -108.69
CA GLU A 137 -1.95 -44.54 -109.54
C GLU A 137 -1.56 -45.27 -110.84
N GLU A 138 -0.44 -44.88 -111.46
CA GLU A 138 0.06 -45.57 -112.65
C GLU A 138 0.50 -47.02 -112.35
N PHE A 139 1.16 -47.25 -111.20
CA PHE A 139 1.56 -48.59 -110.78
C PHE A 139 0.37 -49.44 -110.34
N GLU A 140 -0.59 -48.89 -109.60
CA GLU A 140 -1.84 -49.55 -109.22
C GLU A 140 -2.59 -50.02 -110.47
N GLY A 141 -2.68 -49.19 -111.50
CA GLY A 141 -3.28 -49.59 -112.78
C GLY A 141 -2.57 -50.76 -113.47
N LYS A 142 -1.26 -50.93 -113.27
CA LYS A 142 -0.51 -52.09 -113.78
C LYS A 142 -0.74 -53.33 -112.93
N ILE A 143 -0.77 -53.18 -111.60
CA ILE A 143 -1.06 -54.26 -110.65
C ILE A 143 -2.47 -54.81 -110.90
N HIS A 144 -3.45 -53.93 -111.03
CA HIS A 144 -4.84 -54.27 -111.33
C HIS A 144 -4.98 -55.21 -112.54
N LYS A 145 -4.26 -54.93 -113.63
CA LYS A 145 -4.27 -55.80 -114.82
C LYS A 145 -3.72 -57.19 -114.52
N VAL A 146 -2.62 -57.26 -113.77
CA VAL A 146 -1.98 -58.54 -113.40
C VAL A 146 -2.86 -59.33 -112.43
N GLU A 147 -3.51 -58.67 -111.48
CA GLU A 147 -4.44 -59.30 -110.54
C GLU A 147 -5.65 -59.89 -111.26
N ASP A 148 -6.24 -59.14 -112.20
CA ASP A 148 -7.40 -59.61 -112.96
C ASP A 148 -7.02 -60.84 -113.81
N ASP A 149 -5.81 -60.87 -114.40
CA ASP A 149 -5.30 -62.03 -115.14
C ASP A 149 -5.05 -63.27 -114.24
N ILE A 150 -4.51 -63.08 -113.03
CA ILE A 150 -4.17 -64.19 -112.12
C ILE A 150 -5.43 -64.78 -111.46
N PHE A 151 -6.36 -63.92 -111.05
CA PHE A 151 -7.51 -64.32 -110.23
C PHE A 151 -8.78 -64.52 -111.06
N GLN A 152 -8.76 -64.39 -112.39
CA GLN A 152 -9.92 -64.53 -113.26
C GLN A 152 -10.75 -65.79 -112.95
N HIS A 153 -10.09 -66.95 -112.87
CA HIS A 153 -10.76 -68.23 -112.60
C HIS A 153 -11.39 -68.29 -111.19
N PHE A 154 -10.73 -67.70 -110.19
CA PHE A 154 -11.23 -67.64 -108.82
C PHE A 154 -12.43 -66.68 -108.68
N CYS A 155 -12.39 -65.56 -109.40
CA CYS A 155 -13.48 -64.59 -109.48
C CYS A 155 -14.74 -65.17 -110.14
N GLU A 156 -14.57 -65.97 -111.19
CA GLU A 156 -15.66 -66.71 -111.87
C GLU A 156 -16.30 -67.78 -110.97
N GLU A 157 -15.51 -68.49 -110.14
CA GLU A 157 -16.00 -69.52 -109.21
C GLU A 157 -16.83 -68.94 -108.04
N ILE A 158 -16.44 -67.78 -107.51
CA ILE A 158 -17.10 -67.14 -106.35
C ILE A 158 -18.20 -66.17 -106.80
N GLY A 159 -18.25 -65.81 -108.08
CA GLY A 159 -19.25 -64.90 -108.66
C GLY A 159 -19.02 -63.43 -108.28
N VAL A 160 -17.78 -62.97 -108.37
CA VAL A 160 -17.35 -61.58 -108.08
C VAL A 160 -16.59 -61.04 -109.29
N GLU A 161 -16.78 -59.78 -109.66
CA GLU A 161 -16.24 -59.25 -110.93
C GLU A 161 -14.71 -59.21 -110.96
N ASN A 162 -14.06 -58.86 -109.84
CA ASN A 162 -12.59 -58.85 -109.68
C ASN A 162 -12.21 -59.18 -108.23
N ILE A 163 -10.96 -59.62 -107.97
CA ILE A 163 -10.45 -60.00 -106.64
C ILE A 163 -10.60 -58.86 -105.61
N ARG A 164 -10.48 -57.62 -106.09
CA ARG A 164 -10.64 -56.39 -105.32
C ARG A 164 -12.02 -56.23 -104.71
N GLU A 165 -13.09 -56.73 -105.33
CA GLU A 165 -14.44 -56.64 -104.73
C GLU A 165 -14.58 -57.60 -103.53
N PHE A 166 -14.00 -58.80 -103.65
CA PHE A 166 -13.95 -59.78 -102.57
C PHE A 166 -13.10 -59.28 -101.40
N GLU A 167 -11.88 -58.80 -101.69
CA GLU A 167 -11.01 -58.21 -100.68
C GLU A 167 -11.64 -56.98 -100.03
N ASN A 168 -12.22 -56.06 -100.81
CA ASN A 168 -12.92 -54.90 -100.25
C ASN A 168 -14.09 -55.29 -99.34
N ARG A 169 -14.86 -56.33 -99.69
CA ARG A 169 -15.98 -56.80 -98.87
C ARG A 169 -15.49 -57.45 -97.56
N HIS A 170 -14.40 -58.21 -97.61
CA HIS A 170 -13.77 -58.80 -96.43
C HIS A 170 -13.07 -57.77 -95.54
N VAL A 171 -12.33 -56.84 -96.13
CA VAL A 171 -11.65 -55.74 -95.45
C VAL A 171 -12.67 -54.80 -94.80
N LYS A 172 -13.77 -54.43 -95.50
CA LYS A 172 -14.84 -53.63 -94.90
C LYS A 172 -15.50 -54.33 -93.72
N ARG A 173 -15.81 -55.63 -93.84
CA ARG A 173 -16.38 -56.42 -92.73
C ARG A 173 -15.42 -56.51 -91.54
N GLN A 174 -14.13 -56.72 -91.80
CA GLN A 174 -13.10 -56.77 -90.76
C GLN A 174 -12.91 -55.40 -90.08
N GLN A 175 -12.89 -54.32 -90.87
CA GLN A 175 -12.87 -52.94 -90.36
C GLN A 175 -14.09 -52.63 -89.50
N GLU A 176 -15.30 -53.04 -89.89
CA GLU A 176 -16.51 -52.89 -89.07
C GLU A 176 -16.40 -53.66 -87.74
N ILE A 177 -15.87 -54.89 -87.76
CA ILE A 177 -15.64 -55.70 -86.55
C ILE A 177 -14.63 -55.02 -85.63
N ASP A 178 -13.50 -54.56 -86.18
CA ASP A 178 -12.44 -53.90 -85.42
C ASP A 178 -12.89 -52.54 -84.88
N GLN A 179 -13.71 -51.81 -85.64
CA GLN A 179 -14.32 -50.56 -85.20
C GLN A 179 -15.30 -50.79 -84.03
N LYS A 180 -16.16 -51.81 -84.11
CA LYS A 180 -17.04 -52.20 -82.99
C LYS A 180 -16.24 -52.69 -81.77
N ARG A 181 -15.17 -53.45 -81.98
CA ARG A 181 -14.27 -53.87 -80.88
C ARG A 181 -13.64 -52.66 -80.19
N LEU A 182 -13.15 -51.69 -80.97
CA LEU A 182 -12.59 -50.46 -80.43
C LEU A 182 -13.62 -49.64 -79.65
N GLU A 183 -14.87 -49.56 -80.14
CA GLU A 183 -15.97 -48.91 -79.41
C GLU A 183 -16.26 -49.60 -78.08
N PHE A 184 -16.34 -50.93 -78.06
CA PHE A 184 -16.54 -51.68 -76.82
C PHE A 184 -15.34 -51.55 -75.87
N GLU A 185 -14.12 -51.52 -76.39
CA GLU A 185 -12.91 -51.32 -75.58
C GLU A 185 -12.87 -49.91 -74.97
N LYS A 186 -13.27 -48.87 -75.73
CA LYS A 186 -13.47 -47.51 -75.20
C LYS A 186 -14.53 -47.46 -74.10
N GLN A 187 -15.65 -48.16 -74.27
CA GLN A 187 -16.67 -48.24 -73.23
C GLN A 187 -16.17 -48.98 -71.99
N ASN A 188 -15.45 -50.08 -72.17
CA ASN A 188 -14.93 -50.90 -71.08
C ASN A 188 -13.85 -50.15 -70.28
N THR A 189 -12.94 -49.46 -70.96
CA THR A 189 -11.96 -48.57 -70.32
C THR A 189 -12.63 -47.43 -69.55
N ARG A 190 -13.62 -46.75 -70.14
CA ARG A 190 -14.39 -45.70 -69.45
C ARG A 190 -15.08 -46.22 -68.19
N LEU A 191 -15.76 -47.37 -68.28
CA LEU A 191 -16.43 -47.99 -67.15
C LEU A 191 -15.42 -48.42 -66.08
N ASN A 192 -14.28 -49.01 -66.46
CA ASN A 192 -13.23 -49.39 -65.52
C ASN A 192 -12.65 -48.19 -64.77
N VAL A 193 -12.35 -47.09 -65.47
CA VAL A 193 -11.86 -45.86 -64.83
C VAL A 193 -12.91 -45.32 -63.84
N GLN A 194 -14.19 -45.32 -64.20
CA GLN A 194 -15.27 -44.86 -63.32
C GLN A 194 -15.45 -45.78 -62.09
N LEU A 195 -15.30 -47.09 -62.29
CA LEU A 195 -15.40 -48.09 -61.24
C LEU A 195 -14.21 -47.98 -60.27
N GLU A 196 -13.01 -47.79 -60.79
CA GLU A 196 -11.79 -47.58 -60.00
C GLU A 196 -11.84 -46.27 -59.21
N TYR A 197 -12.33 -45.18 -59.82
CA TYR A 197 -12.60 -43.93 -59.12
C TYR A 197 -13.58 -44.13 -57.95
N SER A 198 -14.70 -44.80 -58.20
CA SER A 198 -15.70 -45.11 -57.17
C SER A 198 -15.13 -45.97 -56.04
N ARG A 199 -14.35 -47.00 -56.37
CA ARG A 199 -13.66 -47.87 -55.39
C ARG A 199 -12.67 -47.06 -54.54
N ASN A 200 -11.89 -46.18 -55.16
CA ASN A 200 -10.94 -45.33 -54.45
C ASN A 200 -11.64 -44.34 -53.51
N GLN A 201 -12.77 -43.75 -53.93
CA GLN A 201 -13.57 -42.90 -53.05
C GLN A 201 -14.17 -43.68 -51.88
N LEU A 202 -14.67 -44.89 -52.12
CA LEU A 202 -15.19 -45.76 -51.06
C LEU A 202 -14.10 -46.12 -50.05
N LYS A 203 -12.90 -46.50 -50.52
CA LYS A 203 -11.74 -46.80 -49.67
C LYS A 203 -11.34 -45.61 -48.80
N LYS A 204 -11.32 -44.39 -49.37
CA LYS A 204 -11.05 -43.16 -48.61
C LYS A 204 -12.11 -42.92 -47.52
N LYS A 205 -13.39 -43.14 -47.82
CA LYS A 205 -14.48 -43.00 -46.84
C LYS A 205 -14.39 -44.06 -45.74
N LEU A 206 -14.11 -45.31 -46.09
CA LEU A 206 -13.90 -46.41 -45.14
C LEU A 206 -12.77 -46.11 -44.16
N ASN A 207 -11.61 -45.65 -44.66
CA ASN A 207 -10.49 -45.26 -43.82
C ASN A 207 -10.88 -44.14 -42.84
N LYS A 208 -11.61 -43.11 -43.31
CA LYS A 208 -12.12 -42.03 -42.46
C LYS A 208 -13.08 -42.55 -41.38
N ILE A 209 -13.99 -43.47 -41.74
CA ILE A 209 -14.91 -44.08 -40.78
C ILE A 209 -14.13 -44.86 -39.72
N ASN A 210 -13.11 -45.62 -40.11
CA ASN A 210 -12.28 -46.36 -39.16
C ASN A 210 -11.53 -45.44 -38.20
N THR A 211 -10.91 -44.36 -38.71
CA THR A 211 -10.26 -43.37 -37.84
C THR A 211 -11.26 -42.72 -36.89
N LEU A 212 -12.48 -42.42 -37.34
CA LEU A 212 -13.51 -41.85 -36.47
C LEU A 212 -13.96 -42.86 -35.40
N LYS A 213 -14.10 -44.14 -35.74
CA LYS A 213 -14.43 -45.20 -34.77
C LYS A 213 -13.36 -45.34 -33.71
N GLU A 214 -12.08 -45.34 -34.09
CA GLU A 214 -10.96 -45.38 -33.15
C GLU A 214 -10.96 -44.16 -32.21
N THR A 215 -11.22 -42.96 -32.73
CA THR A 215 -11.34 -41.75 -31.91
C THR A 215 -12.52 -41.80 -30.96
N ILE A 216 -13.68 -42.30 -31.40
CA ILE A 216 -14.86 -42.47 -30.54
C ILE A 216 -14.56 -43.48 -29.43
N GLN A 217 -13.88 -44.58 -29.75
CA GLN A 217 -13.52 -45.60 -28.77
C GLN A 217 -12.57 -45.04 -27.70
N LYS A 218 -11.49 -44.36 -28.11
CA LYS A 218 -10.58 -43.68 -27.18
C LYS A 218 -11.32 -42.65 -26.31
N GLY A 219 -12.19 -41.85 -26.93
CA GLY A 219 -13.01 -40.89 -26.21
C GLY A 219 -13.95 -41.55 -25.18
N SER A 220 -14.52 -42.72 -25.48
CA SER A 220 -15.33 -43.46 -24.51
C SER A 220 -14.52 -44.01 -23.33
N GLU A 221 -13.31 -44.50 -23.59
CA GLU A 221 -12.39 -44.97 -22.54
C GLU A 221 -11.97 -43.81 -21.61
N ASP A 222 -11.66 -42.65 -22.20
CA ASP A 222 -11.33 -41.44 -21.44
C ASP A 222 -12.50 -40.96 -20.57
N ILE A 223 -13.73 -40.99 -21.09
CA ILE A 223 -14.94 -40.63 -20.32
C ILE A 223 -15.12 -41.57 -19.12
N ASP A 224 -14.93 -42.88 -19.30
CA ASP A 224 -15.06 -43.84 -18.20
C ASP A 224 -13.96 -43.67 -17.14
N ASN A 225 -12.74 -43.34 -17.55
CA ASN A 225 -11.65 -43.02 -16.63
C ASN A 225 -11.95 -41.73 -15.84
N LEU A 226 -12.46 -40.70 -16.50
CA LEU A 226 -12.85 -39.44 -15.84
C LEU A 226 -14.00 -39.65 -14.84
N LYS A 227 -15.00 -40.46 -15.18
CA LYS A 227 -16.09 -40.80 -14.24
C LYS A 227 -15.58 -41.52 -12.99
N LYS A 228 -14.64 -42.46 -13.12
CA LYS A 228 -14.02 -43.12 -11.97
C LYS A 228 -13.24 -42.13 -11.11
N ALA A 229 -12.54 -41.18 -11.73
CA ALA A 229 -11.83 -40.14 -11.00
C ALA A 229 -12.80 -39.20 -10.26
N GLU A 230 -13.92 -38.81 -10.89
CA GLU A 230 -14.98 -38.03 -10.27
C GLU A 230 -15.57 -38.74 -9.04
N GLU A 231 -15.89 -40.04 -9.15
CA GLU A 231 -16.41 -40.83 -8.04
C GLU A 231 -15.42 -40.92 -6.86
N ASN A 232 -14.13 -41.06 -7.15
CA ASN A 232 -13.09 -41.05 -6.12
C ASN A 232 -12.96 -39.68 -5.44
N CYS A 233 -13.02 -38.60 -6.22
CA CYS A 233 -13.02 -37.24 -5.67
C CYS A 233 -14.24 -36.98 -4.78
N LEU A 234 -15.42 -37.46 -5.16
CA LEU A 234 -16.63 -37.36 -4.34
C LEU A 234 -16.47 -38.06 -2.99
N LYS A 235 -15.93 -39.29 -2.98
CA LYS A 235 -15.63 -40.01 -1.73
C LYS A 235 -14.69 -39.23 -0.81
N ILE A 236 -13.63 -38.64 -1.37
CA ILE A 236 -12.69 -37.79 -0.60
C ILE A 236 -13.39 -36.55 -0.04
N VAL A 237 -14.26 -35.91 -0.83
CA VAL A 237 -15.03 -34.75 -0.39
C VAL A 237 -15.94 -35.11 0.78
N ASP A 238 -16.65 -36.24 0.70
CA ASP A 238 -17.52 -36.72 1.77
C ASP A 238 -16.74 -36.99 3.06
N GLU A 239 -15.59 -37.68 2.98
CA GLU A 239 -14.70 -37.90 4.13
C GLU A 239 -14.21 -36.58 4.75
N LEU A 240 -13.84 -35.60 3.92
CA LEU A 240 -13.40 -34.29 4.39
C LEU A 240 -14.55 -33.50 5.02
N MET A 241 -15.76 -33.61 4.49
CA MET A 241 -16.95 -32.99 5.08
C MET A 241 -17.26 -33.57 6.45
N GLU A 242 -17.15 -34.88 6.62
CA GLU A 242 -17.36 -35.55 7.91
C GLU A 242 -16.30 -35.11 8.93
N LYS A 243 -15.02 -35.10 8.56
CA LYS A 243 -13.93 -34.58 9.42
C LYS A 243 -14.15 -33.12 9.81
N ARG A 244 -14.60 -32.28 8.87
CA ARG A 244 -14.91 -30.87 9.16
C ARG A 244 -16.05 -30.74 10.17
N GLN A 245 -17.08 -31.57 10.06
CA GLN A 245 -18.19 -31.57 11.00
C GLN A 245 -17.74 -31.99 12.40
N GLN A 246 -16.95 -33.06 12.52
CA GLN A 246 -16.37 -33.52 13.78
C GLN A 246 -15.52 -32.43 14.45
N LEU A 247 -14.66 -31.74 13.69
CA LEU A 247 -13.85 -30.62 14.20
C LEU A 247 -14.74 -29.47 14.68
N LYS A 248 -15.82 -29.17 13.97
CA LYS A 248 -16.77 -28.11 14.36
C LYS A 248 -17.46 -28.43 15.68
N ASP A 249 -17.90 -29.67 15.86
CA ASP A 249 -18.54 -30.12 17.10
C ASP A 249 -17.55 -30.12 18.28
N MET A 250 -16.28 -30.46 18.02
CA MET A 250 -15.19 -30.35 19.01
C MET A 250 -14.92 -28.89 19.42
N VAL A 251 -14.93 -27.95 18.48
CA VAL A 251 -14.78 -26.51 18.80
C VAL A 251 -15.95 -26.02 19.66
N VAL A 252 -17.18 -26.41 19.34
CA VAL A 252 -18.36 -26.03 20.14
C VAL A 252 -18.23 -26.56 21.57
N THR A 253 -17.88 -27.83 21.74
CA THR A 253 -17.70 -28.42 23.09
C THR A 253 -16.57 -27.75 23.86
N GLN A 254 -15.42 -27.47 23.22
CA GLN A 254 -14.32 -26.73 23.85
C GLN A 254 -14.70 -25.31 24.27
N ASN A 255 -15.47 -24.58 23.44
CA ASN A 255 -15.97 -23.25 23.78
C ASN A 255 -16.87 -23.30 25.02
N THR A 256 -17.82 -24.24 25.09
CA THR A 256 -18.68 -24.38 26.27
C THR A 256 -17.91 -24.71 27.55
N ASN A 257 -16.82 -25.48 27.46
CA ASN A 257 -15.96 -25.76 28.60
C ASN A 257 -15.16 -24.52 29.01
N THR A 258 -14.67 -23.74 28.05
CA THR A 258 -13.95 -22.49 28.30
C THR A 258 -14.86 -21.47 28.99
N GLU A 259 -16.11 -21.33 28.55
CA GLU A 259 -17.12 -20.48 29.19
C GLU A 259 -17.38 -20.89 30.65
N LYS A 260 -17.48 -22.19 30.94
CA LYS A 260 -17.64 -22.70 32.32
C LYS A 260 -16.45 -22.36 33.20
N VAL A 261 -15.22 -22.58 32.70
CA VAL A 261 -13.99 -22.26 33.44
C VAL A 261 -13.89 -20.75 33.67
N GLN A 262 -14.24 -19.94 32.68
CA GLN A 262 -14.22 -18.48 32.80
C GLN A 262 -15.24 -17.99 33.84
N ALA A 263 -16.44 -18.56 33.89
CA ALA A 263 -17.43 -18.27 34.91
C ALA A 263 -16.92 -18.60 36.33
N GLN A 264 -16.23 -19.74 36.51
CA GLN A 264 -15.61 -20.11 37.78
C GLN A 264 -14.50 -19.12 38.18
N ILE A 265 -13.65 -18.71 37.24
CA ILE A 265 -12.61 -17.71 37.48
C ILE A 265 -13.22 -16.38 37.93
N GLU A 266 -14.30 -15.94 37.30
CA GLU A 266 -15.00 -14.71 37.70
C GLU A 266 -15.62 -14.80 39.10
N GLU A 267 -16.14 -15.96 39.49
CA GLU A 267 -16.67 -16.19 40.84
C GLU A 267 -15.55 -16.10 41.89
N GLU A 268 -14.42 -16.78 41.66
CA GLU A 268 -13.27 -16.73 42.56
C GLU A 268 -12.65 -15.33 42.63
N ARG A 269 -12.61 -14.58 41.51
CA ARG A 269 -12.21 -13.17 41.52
C ARG A 269 -13.10 -12.31 42.41
N LYS A 270 -14.41 -12.55 42.43
CA LYS A 270 -15.33 -11.80 43.32
C LYS A 270 -15.02 -12.09 44.80
N LYS A 271 -14.77 -13.36 45.15
CA LYS A 271 -14.36 -13.75 46.52
C LYS A 271 -13.03 -13.10 46.90
N PHE A 272 -12.05 -13.12 46.01
CA PHE A 272 -10.77 -12.44 46.22
C PHE A 272 -10.96 -10.94 46.50
N LEU A 273 -11.75 -10.23 45.70
CA LEU A 273 -12.04 -8.81 45.92
C LEU A 273 -12.72 -8.52 47.26
N THR A 274 -13.54 -9.45 47.77
CA THR A 274 -14.13 -9.27 49.12
C THR A 274 -13.08 -9.39 50.21
N VAL A 275 -12.17 -10.36 50.12
CA VAL A 275 -11.07 -10.53 51.07
C VAL A 275 -10.12 -9.33 51.00
N ASP A 276 -9.78 -8.85 49.81
CA ASP A 276 -8.92 -7.67 49.61
C ASP A 276 -9.48 -6.41 50.29
N ARG A 277 -10.81 -6.20 50.21
CA ARG A 277 -11.47 -5.10 50.93
C ARG A 277 -11.39 -5.25 52.45
N GLU A 278 -11.47 -6.48 52.97
CA GLU A 278 -11.31 -6.73 54.41
C GLU A 278 -9.88 -6.48 54.86
N VAL A 279 -8.90 -6.95 54.09
CA VAL A 279 -7.48 -6.64 54.32
C VAL A 279 -7.26 -5.13 54.37
N GLY A 280 -7.80 -4.38 53.41
CA GLY A 280 -7.72 -2.92 53.41
C GLY A 280 -8.37 -2.25 54.63
N LYS A 281 -9.45 -2.82 55.19
CA LYS A 281 -10.06 -2.32 56.45
C LYS A 281 -9.15 -2.56 57.64
N TRP A 282 -8.55 -3.74 57.75
CA TRP A 282 -7.63 -4.07 58.84
C TRP A 282 -6.36 -3.25 58.77
N GLN A 283 -5.79 -3.06 57.56
CA GLN A 283 -4.65 -2.17 57.34
C GLN A 283 -4.94 -0.74 57.84
N LYS A 284 -6.10 -0.16 57.52
CA LYS A 284 -6.49 1.16 58.04
C LYS A 284 -6.58 1.20 59.57
N LYS A 285 -7.14 0.16 60.20
CA LYS A 285 -7.20 0.07 61.66
C LYS A 285 -5.81 -0.03 62.30
N VAL A 286 -4.91 -0.80 61.70
CA VAL A 286 -3.52 -0.92 62.15
C VAL A 286 -2.83 0.44 62.10
N VAL A 287 -2.96 1.16 60.97
CA VAL A 287 -2.39 2.52 60.84
C VAL A 287 -2.95 3.46 61.91
N ILE A 288 -4.27 3.47 62.14
CA ILE A 288 -4.89 4.32 63.17
C ILE A 288 -4.34 3.99 64.58
N LEU A 289 -4.24 2.71 64.92
CA LEU A 289 -3.72 2.28 66.22
C LEU A 289 -2.23 2.63 66.38
N GLN A 290 -1.43 2.47 65.33
CA GLN A 290 -0.01 2.86 65.33
C GLN A 290 0.16 4.36 65.53
N THR A 291 -0.58 5.19 64.79
CA THR A 291 -0.55 6.65 64.96
C THR A 291 -0.99 7.07 66.37
N SER A 292 -2.04 6.43 66.91
CA SER A 292 -2.48 6.71 68.29
C SER A 292 -1.44 6.31 69.34
N LEU A 293 -0.74 5.19 69.14
CA LEU A 293 0.33 4.74 70.02
C LEU A 293 1.52 5.71 69.98
N GLU A 294 1.93 6.14 68.80
CA GLU A 294 3.00 7.11 68.60
C GLU A 294 2.64 8.46 69.26
N GLN A 295 1.40 8.93 69.13
CA GLN A 295 0.95 10.15 69.79
C GLN A 295 1.03 10.02 71.32
N LYS A 296 0.64 8.88 71.90
CA LYS A 296 0.75 8.65 73.35
C LYS A 296 2.21 8.56 73.83
N ARG A 297 3.10 7.97 73.04
CA ARG A 297 4.55 7.95 73.31
C ARG A 297 5.13 9.37 73.30
N LEU A 298 4.75 10.18 72.31
CA LEU A 298 5.16 11.58 72.23
C LEU A 298 4.63 12.43 73.41
N GLU A 299 3.35 12.24 73.79
CA GLU A 299 2.76 12.90 74.97
C GLU A 299 3.55 12.57 76.25
N LYS A 300 3.90 11.28 76.44
CA LYS A 300 4.73 10.83 77.58
C LYS A 300 6.12 11.47 77.56
N HIS A 301 6.81 11.43 76.41
CA HIS A 301 8.14 12.02 76.23
C HIS A 301 8.14 13.52 76.61
N ASN A 302 7.19 14.28 76.07
CA ASN A 302 7.07 15.72 76.35
C ASN A 302 6.81 15.99 77.84
N MET A 303 5.98 15.18 78.50
CA MET A 303 5.74 15.33 79.94
C MET A 303 7.00 15.07 80.77
N LEU A 304 7.78 14.04 80.42
CA LEU A 304 9.03 13.73 81.12
C LEU A 304 10.10 14.81 80.88
N LEU A 305 10.19 15.32 79.65
CA LEU A 305 11.08 16.42 79.28
C LEU A 305 10.70 17.72 80.00
N ASP A 306 9.42 18.07 80.06
CA ASP A 306 8.92 19.25 80.81
C ASP A 306 9.34 19.15 82.29
N CYS A 307 9.24 17.97 82.89
CA CYS A 307 9.66 17.76 84.28
C CYS A 307 11.17 17.95 84.47
N LYS A 308 11.98 17.52 83.49
CA LYS A 308 13.44 17.75 83.48
C LYS A 308 13.79 19.23 83.34
N VAL A 309 13.15 19.95 82.40
CA VAL A 309 13.41 21.37 82.13
C VAL A 309 12.96 22.26 83.30
N GLN A 310 11.83 21.92 83.94
CA GLN A 310 11.29 22.66 85.08
C GLN A 310 11.91 22.28 86.43
N ASP A 311 12.88 21.35 86.43
CA ASP A 311 13.55 20.84 87.63
C ASP A 311 12.55 20.35 88.69
N ILE A 312 11.53 19.59 88.24
CA ILE A 312 10.52 18.99 89.10
C ILE A 312 11.07 17.66 89.64
N GLU A 313 11.31 17.59 90.95
CA GLU A 313 11.72 16.35 91.61
C GLU A 313 10.61 15.29 91.56
N ILE A 314 10.81 14.25 90.73
CA ILE A 314 9.95 13.06 90.67
C ILE A 314 10.72 11.87 91.26
N ILE A 315 10.07 11.11 92.14
CA ILE A 315 10.63 9.88 92.71
C ILE A 315 10.47 8.76 91.67
N LEU A 316 11.58 8.16 91.23
CA LEU A 316 11.60 7.06 90.26
C LEU A 316 11.98 5.75 90.96
N LEU A 317 11.29 4.66 90.62
CA LEU A 317 11.61 3.30 91.06
C LEU A 317 12.70 2.68 90.17
N LEU A 318 12.63 2.94 88.87
CA LEU A 318 13.58 2.48 87.85
C LEU A 318 13.80 3.57 86.79
N GLY A 319 15.04 3.74 86.33
CA GLY A 319 15.45 4.73 85.33
C GLY A 319 15.95 6.06 85.92
N SER A 320 16.46 6.95 85.05
CA SER A 320 16.89 8.32 85.40
C SER A 320 16.26 9.35 84.45
N LEU A 321 15.89 10.53 84.98
CA LEU A 321 15.47 11.69 84.16
C LEU A 321 16.64 12.23 83.30
N ASP A 322 17.88 11.90 83.63
CA ASP A 322 19.05 12.27 82.83
C ASP A 322 19.09 11.56 81.47
N ASP A 323 18.45 10.40 81.34
CA ASP A 323 18.41 9.59 80.12
C ASP A 323 17.47 10.17 79.03
N ILE A 324 16.70 11.21 79.36
CA ILE A 324 15.81 11.91 78.43
C ILE A 324 16.63 12.88 77.58
N ILE A 325 16.75 12.60 76.29
CA ILE A 325 17.46 13.42 75.30
C ILE A 325 16.47 14.46 74.73
N GLU A 326 16.89 15.73 74.60
CA GLU A 326 16.12 16.75 73.89
C GLU A 326 15.98 16.36 72.40
N VAL A 327 14.75 16.12 71.96
CA VAL A 327 14.45 15.92 70.54
C VAL A 327 14.47 17.30 69.86
N GLU A 328 15.57 17.65 69.19
CA GLU A 328 15.60 18.83 68.34
C GLU A 328 14.61 18.65 67.17
N LEU A 329 13.49 19.37 67.22
CA LEU A 329 12.48 19.45 66.15
C LEU A 329 13.00 20.33 65.00
N GLY A 330 14.05 19.87 64.32
CA GLY A 330 14.49 20.40 63.04
C GLY A 330 13.73 19.75 61.87
N PRO A 331 13.61 20.41 60.69
CA PRO A 331 12.97 19.83 59.50
C PRO A 331 13.69 18.60 58.92
N GLU A 332 14.86 18.25 59.47
CA GLU A 332 15.71 17.14 59.03
C GLU A 332 16.06 16.20 60.21
N ALA A 333 15.05 15.66 60.87
CA ALA A 333 15.25 14.54 61.79
C ALA A 333 15.50 13.25 60.98
N GLU A 334 16.78 12.92 60.81
CA GLU A 334 17.24 11.70 60.19
C GLU A 334 16.86 10.46 61.05
N SER A 335 16.02 9.60 60.46
CA SER A 335 15.57 8.27 60.91
C SER A 335 14.47 8.21 62.00
N THR A 336 13.37 7.52 61.66
CA THR A 336 12.35 7.02 62.62
C THR A 336 12.92 6.07 63.67
N GLN A 337 14.13 5.54 63.46
CA GLN A 337 14.78 4.60 64.37
C GLN A 337 15.29 5.31 65.63
N ALA A 338 15.86 6.51 65.51
CA ALA A 338 16.37 7.27 66.64
C ALA A 338 15.25 7.71 67.62
N THR A 339 14.07 8.07 67.10
CA THR A 339 12.90 8.38 67.94
C THR A 339 12.28 7.14 68.57
N MET A 340 12.29 5.99 67.89
CA MET A 340 11.87 4.72 68.49
C MET A 340 12.75 4.29 69.66
N ASP A 341 14.08 4.41 69.53
CA ASP A 341 15.04 4.06 70.58
C ASP A 341 14.90 4.96 71.84
N ILE A 342 14.49 6.23 71.66
CA ILE A 342 14.17 7.14 72.78
C ILE A 342 12.93 6.63 73.52
N TYR A 343 11.85 6.33 72.80
CA TYR A 343 10.61 5.85 73.43
C TYR A 343 10.78 4.50 74.13
N GLU A 344 11.61 3.59 73.59
CA GLU A 344 11.91 2.31 74.24
C GLU A 344 12.66 2.47 75.57
N LYS A 345 13.60 3.42 75.65
CA LYS A 345 14.30 3.75 76.90
C LYS A 345 13.38 4.39 77.94
N GLU A 346 12.46 5.25 77.51
CA GLU A 346 11.46 5.87 78.39
C GLU A 346 10.39 4.91 78.87
N GLU A 347 10.10 3.85 78.11
CA GLU A 347 9.21 2.77 78.54
C GLU A 347 9.75 2.05 79.78
N ALA A 348 11.07 2.00 79.97
CA ALA A 348 11.72 1.41 81.13
C ALA A 348 11.70 2.29 82.40
N ILE A 349 11.21 3.53 82.33
CA ILE A 349 11.10 4.43 83.48
C ILE A 349 9.82 4.11 84.27
N GLU A 350 9.98 3.70 85.53
CA GLU A 350 8.87 3.46 86.46
C GLU A 350 8.83 4.56 87.53
N ILE A 351 7.70 5.27 87.62
CA ILE A 351 7.49 6.37 88.57
C ILE A 351 6.93 5.81 89.88
N ASP A 352 7.45 6.28 91.03
CA ASP A 352 6.88 5.96 92.33
C ASP A 352 5.64 6.81 92.63
N TYR A 353 4.47 6.18 92.59
CA TYR A 353 3.20 6.82 92.93
C TYR A 353 2.87 6.73 94.43
N SER A 354 3.73 6.15 95.29
CA SER A 354 3.44 5.93 96.71
C SER A 354 3.03 7.21 97.45
N SER A 355 3.68 8.34 97.14
CA SER A 355 3.47 9.66 97.72
C SER A 355 2.20 10.39 97.23
N LEU A 356 1.55 9.89 96.18
CA LEU A 356 0.34 10.48 95.63
C LEU A 356 -0.89 10.14 96.50
N ARG A 357 -1.78 11.12 96.70
CA ARG A 357 -3.01 10.96 97.49
C ARG A 357 -3.95 9.92 96.86
N GLU A 358 -4.68 9.18 97.70
CA GLU A 358 -5.56 8.07 97.27
C GLU A 358 -6.72 8.52 96.36
N ASP A 359 -7.22 9.74 96.54
CA ASP A 359 -8.25 10.36 95.68
C ASP A 359 -7.77 10.55 94.24
N LEU A 360 -6.47 10.78 94.04
CA LEU A 360 -5.87 10.91 92.70
C LEU A 360 -5.50 9.54 92.10
N LYS A 361 -5.26 8.52 92.93
CA LYS A 361 -5.01 7.14 92.49
C LYS A 361 -6.29 6.41 92.04
N ALA A 362 -7.45 6.84 92.55
CA ALA A 362 -8.75 6.22 92.28
C ALA A 362 -9.40 6.69 90.95
N LEU A 363 -8.74 7.54 90.17
CA LEU A 363 -9.24 8.02 88.87
C LEU A 363 -8.96 6.96 87.80
N GLU A 364 -10.00 6.37 87.21
CA GLU A 364 -9.87 5.24 86.27
C GLU A 364 -10.03 5.65 84.80
N SER A 365 -10.66 6.80 84.49
CA SER A 365 -10.86 7.26 83.10
C SER A 365 -10.03 8.48 82.73
N ASP A 366 -9.50 8.51 81.49
CA ASP A 366 -8.74 9.65 80.95
C ASP A 366 -9.49 10.98 81.08
N LYS A 367 -10.83 10.96 80.96
CA LYS A 367 -11.67 12.16 81.11
C LYS A 367 -11.72 12.67 82.54
N GLU A 368 -11.78 11.76 83.52
CA GLU A 368 -11.75 12.11 84.95
C GLU A 368 -10.37 12.66 85.33
N ILE A 369 -9.30 12.03 84.83
CA ILE A 369 -7.91 12.49 85.00
C ILE A 369 -7.74 13.89 84.42
N GLU A 370 -8.17 14.12 83.17
CA GLU A 370 -8.02 15.42 82.50
C GLU A 370 -8.85 16.52 83.18
N ALA A 371 -10.05 16.22 83.66
CA ALA A 371 -10.89 17.16 84.41
C ALA A 371 -10.25 17.54 85.76
N HIS A 372 -9.72 16.58 86.51
CA HIS A 372 -8.99 16.84 87.76
C HIS A 372 -7.68 17.57 87.53
N LEU A 373 -6.94 17.23 86.48
CA LEU A 373 -5.70 17.90 86.09
C LEU A 373 -5.97 19.36 85.72
N LYS A 374 -7.06 19.64 85.00
CA LYS A 374 -7.50 21.01 84.69
C LYS A 374 -7.82 21.80 85.96
N LEU A 375 -8.47 21.19 86.94
CA LEU A 375 -8.75 21.82 88.24
C LEU A 375 -7.45 22.16 88.99
N LEU A 376 -6.50 21.21 89.05
CA LEU A 376 -5.20 21.43 89.68
C LEU A 376 -4.39 22.51 88.95
N ARG A 377 -4.34 22.50 87.61
CA ARG A 377 -3.71 23.56 86.81
C ARG A 377 -4.37 24.92 87.04
N GLN A 378 -5.70 24.98 87.19
CA GLN A 378 -6.39 26.23 87.52
C GLN A 378 -6.04 26.72 88.93
N GLN A 379 -5.87 25.81 89.90
CA GLN A 379 -5.38 26.16 91.24
C GLN A 379 -3.93 26.66 91.21
N VAL A 380 -3.05 26.02 90.42
CA VAL A 380 -1.68 26.50 90.19
C VAL A 380 -1.70 27.87 89.51
N ALA A 381 -2.42 28.02 88.40
CA ALA A 381 -2.52 29.28 87.67
C ALA A 381 -3.12 30.42 88.51
N SER A 382 -4.07 30.14 89.41
CA SER A 382 -4.58 31.16 90.35
C SER A 382 -3.56 31.54 91.42
N ARG A 383 -2.73 30.61 91.88
CA ARG A 383 -1.61 30.90 92.79
C ARG A 383 -0.47 31.63 92.07
N GLU A 384 -0.19 31.27 90.82
CA GLU A 384 0.75 31.94 89.94
C GLU A 384 0.27 33.34 89.56
N ASP A 385 -1.02 33.56 89.28
CA ASP A 385 -1.61 34.89 89.03
C ASP A 385 -1.47 35.79 90.28
N VAL A 386 -1.59 35.23 91.48
CA VAL A 386 -1.29 35.97 92.73
C VAL A 386 0.21 36.31 92.82
N LEU A 387 1.11 35.42 92.42
CA LEU A 387 2.56 35.67 92.37
C LEU A 387 2.94 36.70 91.28
N LEU A 388 2.36 36.59 90.08
CA LEU A 388 2.54 37.47 88.93
C LEU A 388 1.94 38.86 89.17
N ARG A 389 0.87 38.99 89.96
CA ARG A 389 0.36 40.30 90.41
C ARG A 389 1.32 41.03 91.37
N THR A 390 2.31 40.32 91.93
CA THR A 390 3.34 40.88 92.82
C THR A 390 4.66 41.17 92.07
N ALA A 391 4.79 40.74 90.82
CA ALA A 391 5.94 41.02 89.93
C ALA A 391 5.50 41.97 88.79
N ALA A 392 6.20 43.09 88.62
CA ALA A 392 5.85 44.10 87.61
C ALA A 392 5.81 43.49 86.18
N PRO A 393 4.72 43.68 85.41
CA PRO A 393 4.56 43.03 84.12
C PRO A 393 5.19 43.88 83.00
N ASN A 394 6.15 43.31 82.28
CA ASN A 394 6.66 43.89 81.04
C ASN A 394 5.85 43.30 79.86
N LEU A 395 4.79 44.01 79.47
CA LEU A 395 3.94 43.73 78.31
C LEU A 395 4.69 44.09 77.01
N ARG A 396 5.12 43.09 76.22
CA ARG A 396 5.43 43.20 74.77
C ARG A 396 6.00 41.87 74.25
N ALA A 397 5.14 40.92 73.88
CA ALA A 397 5.58 39.71 73.18
C ALA A 397 4.55 39.01 72.25
N PRO A 398 3.21 39.13 72.39
CA PRO A 398 2.31 38.38 71.50
C PRO A 398 1.87 39.16 70.25
N GLU A 399 2.45 40.33 69.96
CA GLU A 399 2.13 41.13 68.77
C GLU A 399 3.08 40.90 67.58
N ASN A 400 4.18 40.15 67.75
CA ASN A 400 5.15 39.87 66.68
C ASN A 400 4.97 38.51 65.96
N LEU A 401 3.87 37.80 66.20
CA LEU A 401 3.53 36.53 65.51
C LEU A 401 2.25 36.63 64.65
N LYS A 402 1.83 37.85 64.30
CA LYS A 402 0.82 38.10 63.24
C LYS A 402 1.41 38.71 61.97
N THR A 403 2.63 39.24 62.05
CA THR A 403 3.33 39.92 60.94
C THR A 403 4.15 39.00 60.02
N VAL A 404 4.19 37.70 60.28
CA VAL A 404 4.88 36.69 59.44
C VAL A 404 3.90 35.85 58.60
N ARG A 405 2.58 36.00 58.81
CA ARG A 405 1.54 35.26 58.07
C ARG A 405 0.99 36.01 56.85
N ASP A 406 1.17 37.32 56.78
CA ASP A 406 0.64 38.18 55.69
C ASP A 406 1.70 38.61 54.66
N LYS A 407 2.83 37.89 54.55
CA LYS A 407 3.91 38.16 53.56
C LYS A 407 4.27 36.94 52.71
N PHE A 408 3.29 36.25 52.15
CA PHE A 408 3.51 35.25 51.09
C PHE A 408 2.37 35.27 50.05
N GLN A 409 2.04 36.45 49.54
CA GLN A 409 1.19 36.55 48.35
C GLN A 409 1.46 37.84 47.59
N GLU A 410 2.49 37.82 46.75
CA GLU A 410 2.59 38.65 45.53
C GLU A 410 3.83 38.26 44.72
N TYR A 411 3.62 37.73 43.52
CA TYR A 411 4.48 37.65 42.32
C TYR A 411 3.70 36.82 41.30
N THR A 412 3.70 36.98 39.98
CA THR A 412 3.96 38.05 38.99
C THR A 412 3.56 37.40 37.66
N ASP A 413 3.29 38.25 36.67
CA ASP A 413 3.46 38.01 35.24
C ASP A 413 2.63 36.93 34.54
N GLU A 414 2.08 37.35 33.40
CA GLU A 414 1.39 36.53 32.42
C GLU A 414 2.32 35.43 31.90
N ASN A 415 2.24 34.30 32.61
CA ASN A 415 2.61 32.94 32.25
C ASN A 415 3.62 32.76 31.09
N PRO A 416 4.93 32.94 31.36
CA PRO A 416 5.98 32.46 30.45
C PRO A 416 6.14 30.92 30.46
N GLU A 417 5.46 30.20 31.36
CA GLU A 417 5.62 28.74 31.50
C GLU A 417 4.88 27.94 30.40
N GLU A 418 3.81 28.48 29.80
CA GLU A 418 2.97 27.73 28.85
C GLU A 418 2.65 28.50 27.54
N PRO A 419 3.66 28.89 26.72
CA PRO A 419 3.47 29.67 25.49
C PRO A 419 2.66 28.95 24.39
N TYR A 420 2.29 27.69 24.60
CA TYR A 420 1.51 26.85 23.69
C TYR A 420 -0.01 26.96 23.87
N LEU A 421 -0.49 27.62 24.94
CA LEU A 421 -1.92 27.78 25.23
C LEU A 421 -2.56 29.04 24.62
N GLU A 422 -1.76 30.00 24.12
CA GLU A 422 -2.24 31.18 23.41
C GLU A 422 -1.58 31.37 22.03
N GLY A 423 -2.26 32.10 21.13
CA GLY A 423 -1.83 32.29 19.75
C GLY A 423 -0.69 33.32 19.61
N ILE A 424 0.36 32.96 18.88
CA ILE A 424 1.50 33.85 18.62
C ILE A 424 1.08 35.00 17.69
N SER A 425 1.23 36.25 18.17
CA SER A 425 0.93 37.46 17.40
C SER A 425 2.10 37.83 16.48
N TYR A 426 1.95 37.54 15.18
CA TYR A 426 2.96 37.90 14.17
C TYR A 426 2.69 39.31 13.62
N ASN A 427 3.52 40.28 14.01
CA ASN A 427 3.42 41.66 13.57
C ASN A 427 4.65 42.05 12.73
N CYS A 428 4.44 42.74 11.61
CA CYS A 428 5.50 43.20 10.73
C CYS A 428 5.37 44.70 10.45
N VAL A 429 6.52 45.40 10.45
CA VAL A 429 6.58 46.85 10.16
C VAL A 429 7.33 47.03 8.84
N ALA A 430 6.62 47.55 7.83
CA ALA A 430 7.24 47.85 6.54
C ALA A 430 8.21 49.05 6.65
N PRO A 431 9.35 49.05 5.94
CA PRO A 431 10.33 50.13 6.01
C PRO A 431 9.69 51.51 5.69
N GLY A 432 9.86 52.46 6.60
CA GLY A 432 9.34 53.83 6.44
C GLY A 432 7.89 54.05 6.90
N LYS A 433 7.21 53.03 7.47
CA LYS A 433 5.86 53.17 8.05
C LYS A 433 5.85 52.94 9.57
N ARG A 434 4.89 53.57 10.25
CA ARG A 434 4.63 53.34 11.68
C ARG A 434 3.97 51.98 11.90
N PHE A 435 4.13 51.43 13.10
CA PHE A 435 3.49 50.18 13.53
C PHE A 435 1.98 50.22 13.25
N MET A 436 1.50 49.21 12.53
CA MET A 436 0.10 49.03 12.16
C MET A 436 -0.26 47.56 12.35
N PRO A 437 -1.44 47.24 12.93
CA PRO A 437 -1.90 45.87 13.06
C PRO A 437 -2.11 45.23 11.68
N MET A 438 -1.88 43.92 11.60
CA MET A 438 -1.66 43.22 10.32
C MET A 438 -2.81 43.35 9.32
N ASP A 439 -4.05 43.49 9.79
CA ASP A 439 -5.24 43.67 8.96
C ASP A 439 -5.19 44.94 8.08
N ASN A 440 -4.48 45.98 8.51
CA ASN A 440 -4.40 47.26 7.82
C ASN A 440 -3.22 47.37 6.84
N LEU A 441 -2.41 46.32 6.68
CA LEU A 441 -1.33 46.28 5.68
C LEU A 441 -1.87 46.01 4.27
N SER A 442 -1.18 46.55 3.27
CA SER A 442 -1.47 46.32 1.85
C SER A 442 -1.28 44.84 1.48
N GLY A 443 -2.01 44.36 0.47
CA GLY A 443 -1.90 42.98 -0.01
C GLY A 443 -0.48 42.59 -0.45
N GLY A 444 0.29 43.53 -1.00
CA GLY A 444 1.71 43.33 -1.32
C GLY A 444 2.60 43.18 -0.08
N GLU A 445 2.37 44.01 0.94
CA GLU A 445 3.11 43.97 2.22
C GLU A 445 2.80 42.69 3.00
N LYS A 446 1.52 42.25 2.99
CA LYS A 446 1.09 40.96 3.54
C LYS A 446 1.72 39.79 2.80
N CYS A 447 1.88 39.88 1.48
CA CYS A 447 2.53 38.83 0.68
C CYS A 447 4.03 38.73 1.02
N VAL A 448 4.72 39.86 1.17
CA VAL A 448 6.13 39.89 1.59
C VAL A 448 6.29 39.41 3.03
N ALA A 449 5.40 39.77 3.95
CA ALA A 449 5.42 39.27 5.32
C ALA A 449 5.15 37.76 5.40
N ALA A 450 4.21 37.25 4.59
CA ALA A 450 3.93 35.82 4.51
C ALA A 450 5.09 35.04 3.88
N LEU A 451 5.76 35.61 2.86
CA LEU A 451 6.99 35.03 2.29
C LEU A 451 8.14 35.07 3.30
N ALA A 452 8.30 36.14 4.07
CA ALA A 452 9.31 36.26 5.12
C ALA A 452 9.08 35.23 6.25
N LEU A 453 7.83 35.04 6.67
CA LEU A 453 7.47 34.00 7.63
C LEU A 453 7.69 32.59 7.05
N LEU A 454 7.37 32.38 5.77
CA LEU A 454 7.60 31.10 5.08
C LEU A 454 9.10 30.79 4.96
N PHE A 455 9.94 31.79 4.67
CA PHE A 455 11.39 31.64 4.66
C PHE A 455 11.96 31.44 6.06
N ALA A 456 11.43 32.11 7.10
CA ALA A 456 11.82 31.89 8.48
C ALA A 456 11.48 30.47 8.95
N VAL A 457 10.30 29.95 8.59
CA VAL A 457 9.91 28.57 8.87
C VAL A 457 10.78 27.58 8.11
N SER A 458 11.08 27.84 6.83
CA SER A 458 11.97 26.98 6.02
C SER A 458 13.40 26.96 6.58
N SER A 459 13.95 28.11 7.01
CA SER A 459 15.27 28.18 7.67
C SER A 459 15.26 27.56 9.07
N TYR A 460 14.20 27.76 9.85
CA TYR A 460 14.04 27.11 11.16
C TYR A 460 13.95 25.59 11.02
N ILE A 461 13.22 25.08 10.02
CA ILE A 461 13.19 23.64 9.71
C ILE A 461 14.61 23.14 9.45
N LYS A 462 15.41 23.84 8.62
CA LYS A 462 16.80 23.45 8.32
C LYS A 462 17.68 23.43 9.58
N GLU A 463 17.59 24.44 10.45
CA GLU A 463 18.35 24.49 11.72
C GLU A 463 17.92 23.39 12.69
N GLN A 464 16.62 23.16 12.87
CA GLN A 464 16.11 22.13 13.80
C GLN A 464 16.36 20.70 13.30
N THR A 465 16.35 20.47 11.98
CA THR A 465 16.66 19.15 11.41
C THR A 465 18.14 18.79 11.51
N GLN A 466 19.03 19.75 11.77
CA GLN A 466 20.45 19.45 12.04
C GLN A 466 20.69 18.88 13.44
N GLU A 467 19.83 19.18 14.42
CA GLU A 467 20.08 18.83 15.83
C GLU A 467 19.04 17.90 16.48
N GLN A 468 17.75 17.88 16.06
CA GLN A 468 16.69 17.28 16.90
C GLN A 468 15.81 16.18 16.27
N PHE A 469 15.46 16.21 14.98
CA PHE A 469 14.57 15.18 14.37
C PHE A 469 14.57 15.21 12.83
N GLN A 470 14.10 14.13 12.20
CA GLN A 470 13.93 14.01 10.74
C GLN A 470 12.52 14.44 10.29
N MET A 471 12.41 15.22 9.21
CA MET A 471 11.14 15.72 8.67
C MET A 471 10.98 15.38 7.17
N ILE A 472 9.83 14.86 6.75
CA ILE A 472 9.51 14.53 5.35
C ILE A 472 8.35 15.40 4.87
N ILE A 473 8.57 16.16 3.80
CA ILE A 473 7.60 17.14 3.28
C ILE A 473 7.23 16.79 1.84
N ILE A 474 5.93 16.68 1.54
CA ILE A 474 5.42 16.47 0.18
C ILE A 474 4.83 17.79 -0.33
N SER A 475 5.56 18.46 -1.22
CA SER A 475 5.18 19.76 -1.77
C SER A 475 5.51 19.84 -3.26
N LEU A 476 4.68 20.58 -4.01
CA LEU A 476 4.95 20.96 -5.40
C LEU A 476 5.54 22.37 -5.52
N LYS A 477 5.72 23.07 -4.38
CA LYS A 477 6.28 24.43 -4.34
C LYS A 477 7.79 24.38 -4.20
N GLU A 478 8.47 24.95 -5.17
CA GLU A 478 9.94 24.94 -5.29
C GLU A 478 10.63 25.60 -4.09
N GLU A 479 10.06 26.68 -3.55
CA GLU A 479 10.66 27.45 -2.45
C GLU A 479 10.78 26.68 -1.12
N LEU A 480 10.07 25.55 -1.00
CA LEU A 480 10.06 24.73 0.21
C LEU A 480 11.00 23.51 0.09
N TYR A 481 11.09 22.89 -1.09
CA TYR A 481 11.96 21.72 -1.27
C TYR A 481 13.36 22.08 -1.76
N CYS A 482 13.61 23.31 -2.21
CA CYS A 482 14.95 23.73 -2.65
C CYS A 482 15.99 23.80 -1.51
N LYS A 483 15.56 23.91 -0.25
CA LYS A 483 16.43 23.94 0.94
C LYS A 483 16.60 22.57 1.64
N ALA A 484 16.05 21.49 1.06
CA ALA A 484 16.12 20.16 1.64
C ALA A 484 17.50 19.50 1.43
N ASP A 485 17.90 18.60 2.34
CA ASP A 485 19.18 17.86 2.19
C ASP A 485 19.12 16.80 1.08
N ALA A 486 17.94 16.20 0.85
CA ALA A 486 17.73 15.23 -0.20
C ALA A 486 16.31 15.33 -0.77
N LEU A 487 16.20 15.19 -2.10
CA LEU A 487 14.94 15.08 -2.82
C LEU A 487 14.62 13.62 -3.12
N ILE A 488 13.35 13.27 -2.93
CA ILE A 488 12.82 11.96 -3.31
C ILE A 488 11.87 12.17 -4.48
N GLY A 489 12.41 12.01 -5.69
CA GLY A 489 11.67 12.13 -6.95
C GLY A 489 10.97 10.83 -7.28
N ILE A 490 9.64 10.82 -7.24
CA ILE A 490 8.86 9.62 -7.54
C ILE A 490 8.27 9.74 -8.94
N TYR A 491 8.69 8.86 -9.84
CA TYR A 491 8.26 8.85 -11.23
C TYR A 491 7.58 7.52 -11.58
N PRO A 492 6.52 7.53 -12.41
CA PRO A 492 5.83 6.31 -12.80
C PRO A 492 6.59 5.57 -13.92
N GLU A 493 6.75 4.26 -13.79
CA GLU A 493 7.24 3.37 -14.83
C GLU A 493 6.09 2.45 -15.31
N HIS A 494 6.02 2.22 -16.63
CA HIS A 494 4.85 1.62 -17.28
C HIS A 494 5.22 0.27 -17.92
N ASP A 495 4.87 -0.82 -17.24
CA ASP A 495 4.79 -2.19 -17.78
C ASP A 495 3.33 -2.69 -17.68
N ASP A 496 3.07 -3.99 -17.52
CA ASP A 496 1.72 -4.61 -17.40
C ASP A 496 0.88 -4.05 -16.24
N CYS A 497 1.49 -3.36 -15.27
CA CYS A 497 0.84 -2.54 -14.27
C CYS A 497 1.69 -1.28 -13.98
N MET A 498 1.06 -0.16 -13.63
CA MET A 498 1.79 1.07 -13.31
C MET A 498 2.44 0.94 -11.93
N PHE A 499 3.77 0.94 -11.89
CA PHE A 499 4.53 0.95 -10.63
C PHE A 499 5.25 2.28 -10.49
N SER A 500 5.11 2.91 -9.32
CA SER A 500 5.88 4.10 -8.99
C SER A 500 7.31 3.70 -8.64
N ARG A 501 8.28 4.25 -9.37
CA ARG A 501 9.70 4.16 -9.02
C ARG A 501 10.14 5.40 -8.27
N VAL A 502 11.12 5.19 -7.40
CA VAL A 502 11.69 6.24 -6.55
C VAL A 502 13.11 6.51 -7.02
N LEU A 503 13.40 7.78 -7.28
CA LEU A 503 14.75 8.32 -7.43
C LEU A 503 15.03 9.15 -6.19
N THR A 504 16.25 9.09 -5.70
CA THR A 504 16.72 9.97 -4.65
C THR A 504 17.83 10.82 -5.24
N LEU A 505 17.80 12.11 -4.93
CA LEU A 505 18.82 13.06 -5.32
C LEU A 505 19.31 13.74 -4.04
N ASP A 506 20.56 13.48 -3.70
CA ASP A 506 21.25 14.16 -2.60
C ASP A 506 21.58 15.58 -3.03
N LEU A 507 20.99 16.58 -2.34
CA LEU A 507 21.18 17.98 -2.66
C LEU A 507 22.40 18.59 -1.97
N SER A 508 23.01 17.91 -0.99
CA SER A 508 24.21 18.39 -0.28
C SER A 508 25.43 18.58 -1.19
N GLN A 509 25.41 17.96 -2.38
CA GLN A 509 26.47 18.01 -3.39
C GLN A 509 26.43 19.27 -4.27
N TYR A 510 25.34 20.06 -4.18
CA TYR A 510 25.14 21.27 -4.96
C TYR A 510 25.21 22.50 -4.03
N PRO A 511 26.14 23.43 -4.25
CA PRO A 511 26.31 24.58 -3.36
C PRO A 511 25.13 25.55 -3.45
N ASP A 512 24.59 25.93 -2.29
CA ASP A 512 23.56 26.98 -2.17
C ASP A 512 24.08 28.28 -2.80
N THR A 513 23.31 28.88 -3.72
CA THR A 513 23.74 30.10 -4.41
C THR A 513 23.89 31.32 -3.49
N GLU A 514 23.30 31.28 -2.29
CA GLU A 514 23.43 32.32 -1.27
C GLU A 514 24.81 32.34 -0.59
N ASP A 515 25.53 31.21 -0.51
CA ASP A 515 26.87 31.12 0.11
C ASP A 515 27.99 31.65 -0.78
N ARG A 516 27.73 31.82 -2.09
CA ARG A 516 28.68 32.48 -3.01
C ARG A 516 28.66 34.01 -2.89
N GLU A 517 27.59 34.61 -2.38
CA GLU A 517 27.51 36.06 -2.17
C GLU A 517 28.08 36.49 -0.80
N SER A 518 27.96 35.64 0.23
CA SER A 518 28.61 35.87 1.53
C SER A 518 30.15 35.79 1.42
N SER A 519 30.66 34.94 0.54
CA SER A 519 32.10 34.79 0.22
C SER A 519 32.66 35.90 -0.70
N ARG A 520 31.82 36.81 -1.20
CA ARG A 520 32.21 37.96 -2.06
C ARG A 520 32.04 39.32 -1.38
N ARG A 521 31.86 39.38 -0.05
CA ARG A 521 32.06 40.64 0.66
C ARG A 521 33.56 40.87 0.83
N PRO A 522 34.14 41.96 0.28
CA PRO A 522 35.54 42.27 0.55
C PRO A 522 35.70 42.48 2.06
N ALA A 523 36.77 41.92 2.62
CA ALA A 523 37.20 42.18 3.98
C ALA A 523 37.15 43.70 4.21
N ARG A 524 36.20 44.15 5.04
CA ARG A 524 36.21 45.51 5.56
C ARG A 524 37.46 45.61 6.42
N THR A 525 38.48 46.25 5.87
CA THR A 525 39.71 46.65 6.54
C THR A 525 39.39 47.24 7.90
N GLN A 526 39.96 46.62 8.93
CA GLN A 526 40.18 47.26 10.21
C GLN A 526 41.01 48.53 10.01
N ASN A 527 40.63 49.57 10.75
CA ASN A 527 41.44 50.69 11.21
C ASN A 527 42.08 51.62 10.16
N ALA A 528 41.49 52.81 10.05
CA ALA A 528 42.27 54.04 10.12
C ALA A 528 41.53 55.00 11.06
N PRO A 529 42.14 55.44 12.18
CA PRO A 529 41.64 56.60 12.91
C PRO A 529 42.02 57.85 12.13
N VAL A 530 41.30 58.96 12.31
CA VAL A 530 41.84 60.34 12.30
C VAL A 530 40.68 61.35 12.42
N LEU A 531 40.81 62.14 13.49
CA LEU A 531 40.29 63.49 13.79
C LEU A 531 38.79 63.71 13.98
#